data_AF-A0A0H5BEF9-F1
#
_entry.id   AF-A0A0H5BEF9-F1
#
_cell.length_a   1.000
_cell.length_b   1.000
_cell.length_c   1.000
_cell.angle_alpha   90.00
_cell.angle_beta   90.00
_cell.angle_gamma   90.00
#
_symmetry.space_group_name_H-M   'P 1'
#
loop_
_entity.id
_entity.type
_entity.pdbx_description
1 polymer ?
#
loop_
_entity_poly.entity_id
_entity_poly.type
_entity_poly.pdbx_seq_one_letter_code
_entity_poly.pdbx_strand_id
1 'polypeptide(L)'
;MTQAARADSANEPACQNSEPDAPKPASLIDAMDELNTAQHLTELLYLAGEALRGVDPAISNAIIAGVNALKGKLDEVEALLEELQERKREGRA
;
A
#
# COMPACT_ATOMS: atom_id res chain seq x y z
N MET A 1 63.92 -3.76 -27.61
CA MET A 1 63.36 -2.61 -26.89
C MET A 1 63.34 -2.96 -25.42
N THR A 2 64.09 -2.21 -24.63
CA THR A 2 64.22 -2.35 -23.17
C THR A 2 63.10 -1.53 -22.52
N GLN A 3 62.42 -2.06 -21.50
CA GLN A 3 62.22 -1.45 -20.17
C GLN A 3 61.08 -2.15 -19.41
N ALA A 4 61.43 -2.72 -18.26
CA ALA A 4 60.51 -3.08 -17.20
C ALA A 4 60.34 -1.89 -16.23
N ALA A 5 59.15 -1.71 -15.64
CA ALA A 5 58.91 -1.50 -14.20
C ALA A 5 57.53 -0.86 -13.89
N ARG A 6 56.75 -1.56 -13.03
CA ARG A 6 56.00 -1.12 -11.81
C ARG A 6 54.96 0.03 -11.96
N ALA A 7 53.83 0.11 -11.24
CA ALA A 7 53.37 -0.46 -9.97
C ALA A 7 51.81 -0.39 -9.89
N ASP A 8 51.26 -1.15 -8.93
CA ASP A 8 50.09 -0.87 -8.08
C ASP A 8 48.91 -0.02 -8.60
N SER A 9 47.71 -0.60 -8.55
CA SER A 9 46.83 -0.40 -7.38
C SER A 9 45.48 -1.08 -7.64
N ALA A 10 45.08 -1.92 -6.70
CA ALA A 10 43.75 -2.48 -6.60
C ALA A 10 42.69 -1.37 -6.48
N ASN A 11 41.60 -1.47 -7.23
CA ASN A 11 40.26 -1.10 -6.77
C ASN A 11 39.20 -1.61 -7.78
N GLU A 12 38.72 -2.83 -7.61
CA GLU A 12 37.44 -3.19 -8.22
C GLU A 12 36.34 -2.32 -7.59
N PRO A 13 35.43 -1.71 -8.36
CA PRO A 13 34.29 -1.05 -7.77
C PRO A 13 33.41 -2.13 -7.18
N ALA A 14 33.44 -2.26 -5.84
CA ALA A 14 32.46 -3.02 -5.10
C ALA A 14 31.08 -2.52 -5.55
N CYS A 15 30.38 -3.35 -6.32
CA CYS A 15 28.98 -3.16 -6.62
C CYS A 15 28.26 -3.24 -5.29
N GLN A 16 28.00 -2.07 -4.71
CA GLN A 16 27.15 -1.93 -3.53
C GLN A 16 25.78 -2.42 -3.96
N ASN A 17 25.47 -3.67 -3.61
CA ASN A 17 24.09 -4.12 -3.50
C ASN A 17 23.46 -3.27 -2.41
N SER A 18 22.95 -2.11 -2.78
CA SER A 18 21.94 -1.43 -1.97
C SER A 18 20.75 -2.38 -1.96
N GLU A 19 20.60 -3.13 -0.85
CA GLU A 19 19.35 -3.80 -0.56
C GLU A 19 18.21 -2.80 -0.76
N PRO A 20 17.12 -3.17 -1.45
CA PRO A 20 15.95 -2.30 -1.48
C PRO A 20 15.53 -2.09 -0.04
N ASP A 21 15.56 -0.83 0.39
CA ASP A 21 15.08 -0.39 1.70
C ASP A 21 13.71 -1.02 1.90
N ALA A 22 13.63 -2.03 2.77
CA ALA A 22 12.39 -2.72 3.03
C ALA A 22 11.40 -1.66 3.51
N PRO A 23 10.18 -1.57 2.95
CA PRO A 23 9.22 -0.57 3.38
C PRO A 23 9.05 -0.72 4.89
N LYS A 24 9.39 0.35 5.62
CA LYS A 24 9.24 0.40 7.08
C LYS A 24 7.83 -0.10 7.40
N PRO A 25 7.65 -1.01 8.37
CA PRO A 25 6.31 -1.42 8.76
C PRO A 25 5.55 -0.17 9.16
N ALA A 26 4.52 0.19 8.39
CA ALA A 26 3.57 1.23 8.77
C ALA A 26 3.08 0.86 10.18
N SER A 27 3.06 1.82 11.10
CA SER A 27 2.54 1.52 12.43
C SER A 27 1.07 1.12 12.29
N LEU A 28 0.56 0.33 13.23
CA LEU A 28 -0.87 -0.04 13.23
C LEU A 28 -1.77 1.19 13.18
N ILE A 29 -1.32 2.31 13.77
CA ILE A 29 -2.03 3.59 13.76
C ILE A 29 -2.06 4.16 12.33
N ASP A 30 -0.91 4.19 11.64
CA ASP A 30 -0.84 4.68 10.26
C ASP A 30 -1.74 3.84 9.32
N ALA A 31 -1.76 2.52 9.52
CA ALA A 31 -2.63 1.62 8.75
C ALA A 31 -4.13 1.88 9.01
N MET A 32 -4.50 2.23 10.25
CA MET A 32 -5.88 2.60 10.59
C MET A 32 -6.27 3.97 9.98
N ASP A 33 -5.34 4.93 9.96
CA ASP A 33 -5.57 6.24 9.35
C ASP A 33 -5.72 6.14 7.82
N GLU A 34 -4.92 5.29 7.18
CA GLU A 34 -5.07 4.97 5.75
C GLU A 34 -6.40 4.27 5.46
N LEU A 35 -6.83 3.34 6.33
CA LEU A 35 -8.11 2.66 6.18
C LEU A 35 -9.29 3.64 6.27
N ASN A 36 -9.27 4.54 7.27
CA ASN A 36 -10.28 5.58 7.42
C ASN A 36 -10.33 6.51 6.20
N THR A 37 -9.16 6.89 5.67
CA THR A 37 -9.07 7.69 4.44
C THR A 37 -9.68 6.94 3.24
N ALA A 38 -9.41 5.64 3.11
CA ALA A 38 -9.96 4.81 2.05
C ALA A 38 -11.48 4.65 2.16
N GLN A 39 -12.02 4.48 3.37
CA GLN A 39 -13.47 4.46 3.62
C GLN A 39 -14.14 5.76 3.16
N HIS A 40 -13.57 6.91 3.54
CA HIS A 40 -14.10 8.21 3.14
C HIS A 40 -14.09 8.42 1.61
N LEU A 41 -12.99 8.07 0.94
CA LEU A 41 -12.90 8.14 -0.53
C LEU A 41 -13.93 7.23 -1.21
N THR A 42 -14.17 6.06 -0.63
CA THR A 42 -15.15 5.09 -1.14
C THR A 42 -16.57 5.64 -1.09
N GLU A 43 -16.92 6.39 -0.04
CA GLU A 43 -18.20 7.11 0.06
C GLU A 43 -18.33 8.21 -0.98
N LEU A 44 -17.27 9.01 -1.18
CA LEU A 44 -17.26 10.07 -2.20
C LEU A 44 -17.44 9.50 -3.61
N LEU A 45 -16.79 8.38 -3.91
CA LEU A 45 -16.94 7.68 -5.19
C LEU A 45 -18.35 7.13 -5.39
N TYR A 46 -18.99 6.62 -4.32
CA TYR A 46 -20.39 6.20 -4.38
C TYR A 46 -21.29 7.36 -4.79
N LEU A 47 -21.16 8.50 -4.12
CA LEU A 47 -21.96 9.70 -4.39
C LEU A 47 -21.73 10.22 -5.81
N ALA A 48 -20.48 10.23 -6.28
CA ALA A 48 -20.15 10.58 -7.66
C ALA A 48 -20.81 9.63 -8.67
N GLY A 49 -20.82 8.32 -8.37
CA GLY A 49 -21.51 7.30 -9.17
C GLY A 49 -23.01 7.54 -9.25
N GLU A 50 -23.67 7.83 -8.13
CA GLU A 50 -25.11 8.15 -8.11
C GLU A 50 -25.42 9.46 -8.86
N ALA A 51 -24.59 10.50 -8.72
CA ALA A 51 -24.77 11.76 -9.43
C ALA A 51 -24.66 11.59 -10.97
N LEU A 52 -23.82 10.64 -11.42
CA LEU A 52 -23.65 10.32 -12.84
C LEU A 52 -24.82 9.51 -13.44
N ARG A 53 -25.73 9.00 -12.61
CA ARG A 53 -26.80 8.09 -13.06
C ARG A 53 -27.72 8.69 -14.13
N GLY A 54 -27.94 10.00 -14.09
CA GLY A 54 -28.74 10.72 -15.09
C GLY A 54 -27.98 11.07 -16.37
N VAL A 55 -26.64 10.94 -16.39
CA VAL A 55 -25.78 11.27 -17.53
C VAL A 55 -25.40 10.00 -18.30
N ASP A 56 -24.88 9.01 -17.58
CA ASP A 56 -24.51 7.71 -18.14
C ASP A 56 -24.80 6.60 -17.10
N PRO A 57 -25.91 5.87 -17.26
CA PRO A 57 -26.27 4.78 -16.36
C PRO A 57 -25.26 3.63 -16.34
N ALA A 58 -24.57 3.38 -17.46
CA ALA A 58 -23.61 2.28 -17.55
C ALA A 58 -22.35 2.60 -16.73
N ILE A 59 -21.83 3.83 -16.87
CA ILE A 59 -20.71 4.31 -16.06
C ILE A 59 -21.09 4.38 -14.58
N SER A 60 -22.28 4.92 -14.27
CA SER A 60 -22.79 4.97 -12.89
C SER A 60 -22.84 3.59 -12.24
N ASN A 61 -23.43 2.60 -12.93
CA ASN A 61 -23.51 1.23 -12.44
C ASN A 61 -22.12 0.60 -12.25
N ALA A 62 -21.18 0.86 -13.16
CA ALA A 62 -19.80 0.35 -13.05
C ALA A 62 -19.07 0.95 -11.85
N ILE A 63 -19.21 2.26 -11.61
CA ILE A 63 -18.63 2.94 -10.44
C ILE A 63 -19.23 2.37 -9.15
N ILE A 64 -20.56 2.29 -9.05
CA ILE A 64 -21.25 1.78 -7.86
C ILE A 64 -20.85 0.32 -7.58
N ALA A 65 -20.77 -0.52 -8.61
CA ALA A 65 -20.33 -1.91 -8.46
C ALA A 65 -18.88 -2.00 -7.95
N GLY A 66 -17.97 -1.19 -8.51
CA GLY A 66 -16.58 -1.11 -8.07
C GLY A 66 -16.45 -0.63 -6.63
N VAL A 67 -17.23 0.39 -6.25
CA VAL A 67 -17.30 0.91 -4.89
C VAL A 67 -17.80 -0.14 -3.91
N ASN A 68 -18.85 -0.89 -4.25
CA ASN A 68 -19.36 -1.95 -3.39
C ASN A 68 -18.33 -3.07 -3.18
N ALA A 69 -17.59 -3.43 -4.23
CA ALA A 69 -16.49 -4.39 -4.11
C ALA A 69 -15.34 -3.86 -3.23
N LEU A 70 -15.05 -2.56 -3.31
CA LEU A 70 -14.04 -1.92 -2.45
C LEU A 70 -14.49 -1.88 -0.98
N LYS A 71 -15.75 -1.54 -0.70
CA LYS A 71 -16.33 -1.58 0.65
C LYS A 71 -16.16 -2.94 1.30
N GLY A 72 -16.51 -4.03 0.59
CA GLY A 72 -16.35 -5.38 1.12
C GLY A 72 -14.90 -5.70 1.53
N LYS A 73 -13.91 -5.22 0.77
CA LYS A 73 -12.49 -5.38 1.14
C LYS A 73 -12.09 -4.54 2.35
N LEU A 74 -12.64 -3.33 2.49
CA LEU A 74 -12.37 -2.47 3.64
C LEU A 74 -12.95 -3.08 4.92
N ASP A 75 -14.15 -3.66 4.84
CA ASP A 75 -14.79 -4.36 5.96
C ASP A 75 -13.93 -5.59 6.40
N GLU A 76 -13.37 -6.34 5.45
CA GLU A 76 -12.46 -7.46 5.75
C GLU A 76 -11.19 -6.99 6.46
N VAL A 77 -10.60 -5.87 6.01
CA VAL A 77 -9.40 -5.29 6.64
C VAL A 77 -9.71 -4.78 8.06
N GLU A 78 -10.86 -4.14 8.26
CA GLU A 78 -11.31 -3.68 9.57
C GLU A 78 -11.43 -4.85 10.56
N ALA A 79 -12.06 -5.96 10.14
CA ALA A 79 -12.16 -7.16 10.96
C ALA A 79 -10.79 -7.76 11.34
N LEU A 80 -9.83 -7.76 10.41
CA LEU A 80 -8.47 -8.23 10.68
C LEU A 80 -7.75 -7.31 11.68
N LEU A 81 -7.95 -6.00 11.59
CA LEU A 81 -7.38 -5.04 12.53
C LEU A 81 -7.97 -5.20 13.93
N GLU A 82 -9.29 -5.41 14.04
CA GLU A 82 -9.96 -5.72 15.32
C GLU A 82 -9.40 -7.01 15.94
N GLU A 83 -9.23 -8.08 15.14
CA GLU A 83 -8.65 -9.34 15.62
C GLU A 83 -7.20 -9.15 16.12
N LEU A 84 -6.38 -8.40 15.39
CA LEU A 84 -5.00 -8.11 15.80
C LEU A 84 -4.96 -7.30 17.09
N GLN A 85 -5.87 -6.34 17.28
CA GLN A 85 -5.99 -5.59 18.51
C GLN A 85 -6.39 -6.48 19.70
N GLU A 86 -7.33 -7.42 19.50
CA GLU A 86 -7.72 -8.37 20.55
C GLU A 86 -6.56 -9.28 20.93
N ARG A 87 -5.86 -9.87 19.96
CA ARG A 87 -4.67 -10.71 20.22
C ARG A 87 -3.58 -9.96 20.99
N LYS A 88 -3.38 -8.67 20.66
CA LYS A 88 -2.46 -7.79 21.40
C LYS A 88 -2.94 -7.56 22.85
N ARG A 89 -4.24 -7.39 23.08
CA ARG A 89 -4.83 -7.22 24.41
C ARG A 89 -4.70 -8.48 25.27
N GLU A 90 -4.85 -9.65 24.66
CA GLU A 90 -4.70 -10.95 25.32
C GLU A 90 -3.24 -11.35 25.60
N GLY A 91 -2.26 -10.55 25.16
CA GLY A 91 -0.83 -10.84 25.35
C GLY A 91 -0.33 -12.04 24.54
N ARG A 92 -1.02 -12.40 23.45
CA ARG A 92 -0.69 -13.54 22.57
C ARG A 92 0.10 -13.10 21.33
N ALA A 93 1.00 -12.12 21.49
CA ALA A 93 1.86 -11.62 20.40
C ALA A 93 3.20 -12.37 20.36
#